data_AF-A0A3D0TKK5-F1
#
_entry.id   AF-A0A3D0TKK5-F1
#
_cell.length_a   1.000
_cell.length_b   1.000
_cell.length_c   1.000
_cell.angle_alpha   90.00
_cell.angle_beta   90.00
_cell.angle_gamma   90.00
#
_symmetry.space_group_name_H-M   'P 1'
#
loop_
_entity.id
_entity.type
_entity.pdbx_description
1 polymer ?
#
loop_
_entity_poly.entity_id
_entity_poly.type
_entity_poly.pdbx_seq_one_letter_code
_entity_poly.pdbx_strand_id
1 'polypeptide(L)' 'FAIGGPEKCSGLEIVQYDSEKMIAELGDNFELVEERNEVHITPANKEQKFIFFRFL' A
#
# COMPACT_ATOMS: atom_id res chain seq x y z
N PHE A 1 -1.84 -0.23 -2.38
CA PHE A 1 -2.27 1.15 -2.09
C PHE A 1 -2.40 1.31 -0.58
N ALA A 2 -2.13 2.50 -0.06
CA ALA A 2 -2.23 2.76 1.38
C ALA A 2 -3.70 2.84 1.82
N ILE A 3 -3.93 2.61 3.12
CA ILE A 3 -5.23 2.84 3.76
C ILE A 3 -5.68 4.30 3.54
N GLY A 4 -6.94 4.46 3.14
CA GLY A 4 -7.52 5.77 2.80
C GLY A 4 -7.02 6.33 1.45
N GLY A 5 -6.47 5.46 0.61
CA GLY A 5 -6.18 5.70 -0.80
C GLY A 5 -7.38 5.34 -1.71
N PRO A 6 -7.15 5.10 -3.02
CA PRO A 6 -8.22 4.69 -3.94
C PRO A 6 -8.76 3.29 -3.59
N GLU A 7 -10.05 3.08 -3.80
CA GLU A 7 -10.72 1.78 -3.61
C GLU A 7 -10.73 0.93 -4.89
N LYS A 8 -10.47 1.55 -6.04
CA LYS A 8 -10.46 0.90 -7.35
C LYS A 8 -9.23 1.26 -8.18
N CYS A 9 -8.79 0.30 -9.00
CA CYS A 9 -7.75 0.51 -10.02
C CYS A 9 -8.23 -0.13 -11.33
N SER A 10 -8.17 0.62 -12.43
CA SER A 10 -8.68 0.18 -13.75
C SER A 10 -10.13 -0.33 -13.72
N GLY A 11 -10.96 0.25 -12.84
CA GLY A 11 -12.37 -0.12 -12.66
C GLY A 11 -12.61 -1.37 -11.79
N LEU A 12 -11.56 -2.05 -11.35
CA LEU A 12 -11.64 -3.22 -10.46
C LEU A 12 -11.46 -2.81 -9.00
N GLU A 13 -12.17 -3.49 -8.11
CA GLU A 13 -11.95 -3.36 -6.66
C GLU A 13 -10.52 -3.78 -6.32
N ILE A 14 -9.87 -2.99 -5.46
CA ILE A 14 -8.53 -3.32 -4.94
C ILE A 14 -8.55 -3.46 -3.44
N VAL A 15 -7.51 -4.09 -2.92
CA VAL A 15 -7.27 -4.18 -1.48
C VAL A 15 -6.24 -3.13 -1.07
N GLN A 16 -6.58 -2.37 -0.03
CA GLN A 16 -5.65 -1.46 0.63
C GLN A 16 -4.92 -2.21 1.75
N TYR A 17 -3.68 -1.82 1.98
CA TYR A 17 -2.77 -2.44 2.93
C TYR A 17 -2.17 -1.41 3.87
N ASP A 18 -2.01 -1.81 5.13
CA ASP A 18 -1.06 -1.30 6.11
C ASP A 18 -0.05 -2.43 6.42
N SER A 19 0.90 -2.18 7.33
CA SER A 19 1.89 -3.18 7.73
C SER A 19 1.25 -4.41 8.36
N GLU A 20 0.30 -4.23 9.27
CA GLU A 20 -0.35 -5.35 9.98
C GLU A 20 -0.97 -6.33 8.99
N LYS A 21 -1.75 -5.82 8.03
CA LYS A 21 -2.35 -6.65 7.00
C LYS A 21 -1.32 -7.25 6.05
N MET A 22 -0.30 -6.49 5.66
CA MET A 22 0.74 -7.00 4.75
C MET A 22 1.54 -8.15 5.40
N ILE A 23 1.88 -8.04 6.68
CA ILE A 23 2.54 -9.08 7.46
C ILE A 23 1.65 -10.33 7.55
N ALA A 24 0.36 -10.15 7.82
CA ALA A 24 -0.59 -11.27 7.90
C ALA A 24 -0.72 -12.07 6.59
N GLU A 25 -0.63 -11.41 5.42
CA GLU A 25 -0.67 -12.09 4.12
C GLU A 25 0.63 -12.82 3.78
N LEU A 26 1.79 -12.26 4.15
CA LEU A 26 3.10 -12.86 3.86
C LEU A 26 3.47 -13.98 4.85
N GLY A 27 3.02 -13.85 6.10
CA GLY A 27 3.28 -14.79 7.18
C GLY A 27 4.68 -14.67 7.81
N ASP A 28 4.92 -15.50 8.81
CA ASP A 28 6.06 -15.39 9.75
C ASP A 28 7.45 -15.63 9.13
N ASN A 29 7.51 -16.02 7.86
CA ASN A 29 8.79 -16.21 7.14
C ASN A 29 9.39 -14.90 6.65
N PHE A 30 8.67 -13.78 6.78
CA PHE A 30 9.13 -12.46 6.33
C PHE A 30 9.22 -11.49 7.50
N GLU A 31 10.36 -10.83 7.63
CA GLU A 31 10.56 -9.80 8.66
C GLU A 31 10.42 -8.40 8.03
N LEU A 32 9.45 -7.61 8.48
CA LEU A 32 9.29 -6.23 8.02
C LEU A 32 10.47 -5.39 8.52
N VAL A 33 11.27 -4.85 7.60
CA VAL A 33 12.43 -4.01 7.95
C VAL A 33 12.14 -2.53 7.78
N GLU A 34 11.31 -2.15 6.83
CA GLU A 34 10.97 -0.76 6.56
C GLU A 34 9.60 -0.65 5.91
N GLU A 35 8.86 0.38 6.30
CA GLU A 35 7.70 0.84 5.57
C GLU A 35 7.80 2.34 5.27
N ARG A 36 7.17 2.76 4.18
CA ARG A 36 7.14 4.17 3.79
C ARG A 36 5.80 4.54 3.18
N ASN A 37 5.18 5.58 3.72
CA ASN A 37 4.00 6.20 3.15
C ASN A 37 4.41 7.35 2.21
N GLU A 38 3.81 7.40 1.03
CA GLU A 38 4.04 8.46 0.05
C GLU A 38 2.71 8.93 -0.54
N VAL A 39 2.58 10.24 -0.73
CA VAL A 39 1.46 10.85 -1.47
C VAL A 39 1.97 11.25 -2.84
N HIS A 40 1.51 10.53 -3.85
CA HIS A 40 1.82 10.84 -5.25
C HIS A 40 0.76 11.76 -5.84
N ILE A 41 1.19 12.86 -6.47
CA ILE A 41 0.30 13.71 -7.25
C ILE A 41 0.30 13.20 -8.69
N THR A 42 -0.85 12.66 -9.10
CA THR A 42 -1.04 12.15 -10.47
C THR A 42 -0.94 13.27 -11.51
N PRO A 43 -0.70 12.96 -12.80
CA PRO A 43 -0.72 13.97 -13.87
C PRO A 43 -2.06 14.73 -13.98
N ALA A 44 -3.15 14.17 -13.47
CA ALA A 44 -4.46 14.81 -13.36
C ALA A 44 -4.62 15.68 -12.10
N ASN A 45 -3.53 15.96 -11.38
CA ASN A 45 -3.48 16.74 -10.13
C ASN A 45 -4.34 16.17 -8.99
N LYS A 46 -4.48 14.83 -8.93
CA LYS A 46 -5.13 14.12 -7.82
C LYS A 46 -4.11 13.48 -6.91
N GLU A 47 -4.36 13.51 -5.61
CA GLU A 47 -3.59 12.75 -4.62
C GLU A 47 -3.86 11.26 -4.73
N GLN A 48 -2.79 10.47 -4.66
CA GLN A 48 -2.84 9.02 -4.61
C GLN A 48 -1.88 8.52 -3.55
N LYS A 49 -2.42 7.89 -2.51
CA LYS A 49 -1.64 7.42 -1.37
C LYS A 49 -1.08 6.03 -1.64
N PHE A 50 0.23 5.92 -1.53
CA PHE A 50 0.98 4.69 -1.61
C PHE A 50 1.64 4.36 -0.28
N ILE A 51 1.83 3.07 -0.06
CA ILE A 51 2.66 2.53 1.00
C ILE A 51 3.57 1.50 0.37
N PHE A 52 4.84 1.51 0.78
CA PHE A 52 5.86 0.58 0.36
C PHE A 52 6.37 -0.17 1.57
N PHE A 53 6.69 -1.45 1.38
CA PHE A 53 7.18 -2.32 2.43
C PHE A 53 8.44 -3.03 1.94
N ARG A 54 9.43 -3.17 2.83
CA ARG A 54 10.65 -3.94 2.58
C ARG A 54 10.75 -5.03 3.63
N PHE A 55 10.82 -6.27 3.17
CA PHE A 55 10.95 -7.46 4.01
C PHE A 55 12.31 -8.15 3.78
N LEU A 56 12.79 -8.88 4.78
CA LEU A 56 13.86 -9.87 4.68
C LEU A 56 13.28 -11.28 4.69
#